data_AF-A0A7R9N6P2-F1
#
_entry.id   AF-A0A7R9N6P2-F1
#
_cell.length_a   1.000
_cell.length_b   1.000
_cell.length_c   1.000
_cell.angle_alpha   90.00
_cell.angle_beta   90.00
_cell.angle_gamma   90.00
#
_symmetry.space_group_name_H-M   'P 1'
#
loop_
_entity.id
_entity.type
_entity.pdbx_description
1 polymer ?
#
loop_
_entity_poly.entity_id
_entity_poly.type
_entity_poly.pdbx_seq_one_letter_code
_entity_poly.pdbx_strand_id
1 'polypeptide(L)'
;MKEVSIKVFGTEPPCAKCNKAYKIATEVQKDFKDHVKVEKVNAMSEEGDKYGIMMTPTIVVNENVVCVGREMPKSELEKIVKRELEVE
;
A
#
# COMPACT_ATOMS: atom_id res chain seq x y z
N MET A 1 13.61 7.01 14.44
CA MET A 1 12.65 7.53 13.45
C MET A 1 11.97 6.30 12.83
N LYS A 2 10.73 6.00 13.23
CA LYS A 2 9.94 4.92 12.61
C LYS A 2 9.20 5.51 11.40
N GLU A 3 9.48 4.96 10.22
CA GLU A 3 8.80 5.27 8.96
C GLU A 3 8.06 4.02 8.50
N VAL A 4 6.82 4.18 8.06
CA VAL A 4 5.96 3.12 7.52
C VAL A 4 6.00 3.17 6.00
N SER A 5 6.57 2.15 5.37
CA SER A 5 6.67 2.09 3.90
C SER A 5 5.46 1.37 3.29
N ILE A 6 4.60 2.10 2.58
CA ILE A 6 3.46 1.57 1.84
C ILE A 6 3.84 1.38 0.38
N LYS A 7 4.00 0.13 -0.05
CA LYS A 7 4.19 -0.24 -1.46
C LYS A 7 2.85 -0.69 -2.07
N VAL A 8 2.42 0.02 -3.10
CA VAL A 8 1.20 -0.31 -3.87
C VAL A 8 1.60 -0.99 -5.16
N PHE A 9 1.33 -2.29 -5.23
CA PHE A 9 1.53 -3.12 -6.41
C PHE A 9 0.28 -3.07 -7.30
N GLY A 10 0.39 -2.38 -8.43
CA GLY A 10 -0.69 -2.25 -9.40
C GLY A 10 -0.36 -2.94 -10.72
N THR A 11 -1.39 -3.30 -11.49
CA THR A 11 -1.26 -3.62 -12.93
C THR A 11 -1.56 -2.39 -13.79
N GLU A 12 -0.91 -2.32 -14.95
CA GLU A 12 -1.35 -1.51 -16.08
C GLU A 12 -2.20 -2.40 -17.00
N PRO A 13 -3.45 -2.05 -17.35
CA PRO A 13 -4.15 -0.78 -17.13
C PRO A 13 -4.74 -0.62 -15.71
N PRO A 14 -4.71 0.61 -15.15
CA PRO A 14 -5.26 0.88 -13.82
C PRO A 14 -6.80 0.84 -13.85
N CYS A 15 -7.40 -0.14 -13.17
CA CYS A 15 -8.84 -0.15 -12.98
C CYS A 15 -9.29 0.92 -11.96
N ALA A 16 -10.59 1.19 -11.86
CA ALA A 16 -11.16 2.17 -10.93
C ALA A 16 -10.71 1.98 -9.47
N LYS A 17 -10.35 0.74 -9.09
CA LYS A 17 -9.87 0.37 -7.74
C LYS A 17 -8.43 0.86 -7.49
N CYS A 18 -7.55 0.77 -8.48
CA CYS A 18 -6.16 1.26 -8.36
C CYS A 18 -6.12 2.78 -8.12
N ASN A 19 -7.01 3.53 -8.79
CA ASN A 19 -7.07 4.98 -8.67
C ASN A 19 -7.53 5.42 -7.27
N LYS A 20 -8.48 4.68 -6.67
CA LYS A 20 -8.88 4.88 -5.27
C LYS A 20 -7.75 4.55 -4.30
N ALA A 21 -7.07 3.42 -4.48
CA ALA A 21 -5.95 3.01 -3.62
C ALA A 21 -4.84 4.06 -3.59
N TYR A 22 -4.50 4.64 -4.74
CA TYR A 22 -3.50 5.71 -4.84
C TYR A 22 -3.93 7.00 -4.13
N LYS A 23 -5.20 7.42 -4.30
CA LYS A 23 -5.77 8.55 -3.56
C LYS A 23 -5.68 8.34 -2.04
N ILE A 24 -6.10 7.17 -1.59
CA ILE A 24 -6.08 6.78 -0.18
C ILE A 24 -4.66 6.83 0.37
N ALA A 25 -3.70 6.17 -0.29
CA ALA A 25 -2.30 6.16 0.15
C ALA A 25 -1.73 7.58 0.22
N THR A 26 -2.06 8.44 -0.76
CA THR A 26 -1.66 9.85 -0.77
C THR A 26 -2.28 10.65 0.39
N GLU A 27 -3.54 10.38 0.75
CA GLU A 27 -4.17 11.02 1.91
C GLU A 27 -3.52 10.57 3.22
N VAL A 28 -3.26 9.28 3.39
CA VAL A 28 -2.56 8.74 4.56
C VAL A 28 -1.16 9.34 4.67
N GLN A 29 -0.42 9.39 3.56
CA GLN A 29 0.87 10.08 3.53
C GLN A 29 0.78 11.54 3.96
N LYS A 30 -0.28 12.28 3.56
CA LYS A 30 -0.46 13.67 3.98
C LYS A 30 -0.77 13.81 5.47
N ASP A 31 -1.52 12.87 6.04
CA ASP A 31 -1.89 12.88 7.45
C ASP A 31 -0.68 12.56 8.35
N PHE A 32 0.11 11.58 7.92
CA PHE A 32 1.25 11.07 8.68
C PHE A 32 2.61 11.67 8.27
N LYS A 33 2.66 12.50 7.21
CA LYS A 33 3.82 13.20 6.60
C LYS A 33 5.16 12.45 6.61
N ASP A 34 5.88 12.53 7.72
CA ASP A 34 7.24 11.99 7.91
C ASP A 34 7.24 10.52 8.40
N HIS A 35 6.07 9.98 8.71
CA HIS A 35 5.93 8.62 9.22
C HIS A 35 5.43 7.63 8.17
N VAL A 36 5.04 8.08 6.97
CA VAL A 36 4.49 7.22 5.93
C VAL A 36 5.14 7.56 4.59
N LYS A 37 5.67 6.53 3.93
CA LYS A 37 6.25 6.64 2.59
C LYS A 37 5.43 5.80 1.62
N VAL A 38 4.93 6.41 0.55
CA VAL A 38 4.12 5.70 -0.45
C VAL A 38 4.96 5.48 -1.71
N GLU A 39 5.12 4.23 -2.10
CA GLU A 39 5.78 3.82 -3.33
C GLU A 39 4.83 3.02 -4.19
N LYS A 40 4.75 3.35 -5.49
CA LYS A 40 3.98 2.58 -6.45
C LYS A 40 4.93 1.65 -7.19
N VAL A 41 4.68 0.35 -7.08
CA VAL A 41 5.47 -0.69 -7.75
C VAL A 41 4.58 -1.39 -8.78
N ASN A 42 5.16 -1.80 -9.90
CA ASN A 42 4.43 -2.57 -10.89
C ASN A 42 4.35 -4.02 -10.43
N ALA A 43 3.16 -4.62 -10.45
CA ALA A 43 3.00 -6.02 -10.07
C ALA A 43 3.66 -6.99 -11.05
N MET A 44 3.86 -6.55 -12.29
CA MET A 44 4.65 -7.28 -13.30
C MET A 44 6.17 -7.05 -13.16
N SER A 45 6.62 -6.22 -12.22
CA SER A 45 8.05 -6.09 -11.93
C SER A 45 8.56 -7.30 -11.13
N GLU A 46 9.87 -7.51 -11.16
CA GLU A 46 10.57 -8.57 -10.41
C GLU A 46 10.20 -8.57 -8.91
N GLU A 47 9.96 -7.41 -8.30
CA GLU A 47 9.45 -7.30 -6.92
C GLU A 47 8.05 -7.90 -6.75
N GLY A 48 7.13 -7.66 -7.69
CA GLY A 48 5.79 -8.23 -7.60
C GLY A 48 5.78 -9.74 -7.77
N ASP A 49 6.63 -10.26 -8.65
CA ASP A 49 6.82 -11.70 -8.81
C ASP A 49 7.44 -12.31 -7.54
N LYS A 50 8.43 -11.64 -6.94
CA LYS A 50 9.10 -12.06 -5.70
C LYS A 50 8.20 -12.07 -4.47
N TYR A 51 7.24 -11.13 -4.40
CA TYR A 51 6.20 -11.11 -3.36
C TYR A 51 5.04 -12.07 -3.66
N GLY A 52 5.05 -12.76 -4.81
CA GLY A 52 3.98 -13.68 -5.21
C GLY A 52 2.66 -12.95 -5.45
N ILE A 53 2.70 -11.75 -6.05
CA ILE A 53 1.53 -10.94 -6.39
C ILE A 53 0.75 -11.66 -7.50
N MET A 54 -0.06 -12.66 -7.14
CA MET A 54 -0.89 -13.40 -8.08
C MET A 54 -2.15 -12.62 -8.50
N MET A 55 -2.58 -11.66 -7.68
CA MET A 55 -3.72 -10.78 -7.98
C MET A 55 -3.39 -9.33 -7.66
N THR A 56 -3.72 -8.45 -8.60
CA THR A 56 -3.68 -7.00 -8.40
C THR A 56 -5.08 -6.42 -8.19
N PRO A 57 -5.20 -5.28 -7.47
CA PRO A 57 -4.14 -4.54 -6.78
C PRO A 57 -3.70 -5.21 -5.47
N THR A 58 -2.43 -5.05 -5.12
CA THR A 58 -1.88 -5.48 -3.83
C THR A 58 -1.26 -4.30 -3.09
N ILE A 59 -1.45 -4.25 -1.77
CA ILE A 59 -0.87 -3.24 -0.90
C ILE A 59 0.00 -3.95 0.12
N VAL A 60 1.23 -3.45 0.28
CA VAL A 60 2.23 -3.92 1.21
C VAL A 60 2.60 -2.77 2.13
N VAL A 61 2.70 -3.02 3.42
CA VAL A 61 3.04 -2.04 4.46
C VAL A 61 4.19 -2.60 5.29
N ASN A 62 5.33 -1.92 5.37
CA ASN A 62 6.52 -2.40 6.11
C ASN A 62 6.90 -3.86 5.77
N GLU A 63 6.89 -4.21 4.48
CA GLU A 63 7.15 -5.58 3.98
C GLU A 63 6.04 -6.62 4.28
N ASN A 64 4.99 -6.25 5.01
CA ASN A 64 3.82 -7.09 5.23
C ASN A 64 2.76 -6.86 4.17
N VAL A 65 2.33 -7.94 3.50
CA VAL A 65 1.23 -7.88 2.55
C VAL A 65 -0.08 -7.74 3.30
N VAL A 66 -0.73 -6.58 3.20
CA VAL A 66 -1.96 -6.28 3.93
C VAL A 66 -3.21 -6.53 3.09
N CYS A 67 -3.07 -6.51 1.77
CA CYS A 67 -4.19 -6.63 0.86
C CYS A 67 -3.73 -7.22 -0.47
N VAL A 68 -4.40 -8.27 -0.96
CA VAL A 68 -4.13 -8.88 -2.27
C VAL A 68 -5.44 -9.02 -3.04
N GLY A 69 -5.45 -8.59 -4.30
CA GLY A 69 -6.58 -8.79 -5.21
C GLY A 69 -7.91 -8.11 -4.81
N ARG A 70 -7.91 -7.20 -3.84
CA ARG A 70 -9.12 -6.50 -3.37
C ARG A 70 -8.86 -5.02 -3.10
N GLU A 71 -9.92 -4.21 -3.18
CA GLU A 71 -9.85 -2.80 -2.83
C GLU A 71 -9.79 -2.61 -1.31
N MET A 72 -8.76 -1.93 -0.83
CA MET A 72 -8.64 -1.56 0.58
C MET A 72 -9.23 -0.17 0.81
N PRO A 73 -10.16 0.02 1.75
CA PRO A 73 -10.68 1.33 2.11
C PRO A 73 -9.66 2.13 2.94
N LYS A 74 -9.78 3.48 2.90
CA LYS A 74 -8.91 4.40 3.65
C LYS A 74 -8.76 4.02 5.12
N SER A 75 -9.88 3.72 5.76
CA SER A 75 -9.95 3.39 7.18
C SER A 75 -9.17 2.13 7.56
N GLU A 76 -9.07 1.13 6.66
CA GLU A 76 -8.23 -0.04 6.94
C GLU A 76 -6.74 0.32 6.84
N LEU A 77 -6.35 1.03 5.78
CA LEU A 77 -4.95 1.42 5.58
C LEU A 77 -4.46 2.32 6.74
N GLU A 78 -5.27 3.30 7.13
CA GLU A 78 -4.98 4.16 8.28
C GLU A 78 -4.85 3.35 9.58
N LYS A 79 -5.75 2.39 9.84
CA LYS A 79 -5.65 1.55 11.04
C LYS A 79 -4.37 0.73 11.08
N ILE A 80 -3.95 0.16 9.95
CA ILE A 80 -2.73 -0.64 9.87
C ILE A 80 -1.52 0.25 10.13
N VAL A 81 -1.42 1.38 9.42
CA VAL A 81 -0.33 2.35 9.60
C VAL A 81 -0.27 2.83 11.05
N LYS A 82 -1.42 3.19 11.61
CA LYS A 82 -1.51 3.66 12.99
C LYS A 82 -1.10 2.58 13.99
N ARG A 83 -1.47 1.33 13.73
CA ARG A 83 -1.07 0.18 14.54
C ARG A 83 0.43 -0.09 14.44
N GLU A 84 1.02 -0.02 13.25
CA GLU A 84 2.47 -0.12 13.05
C GLU A 84 3.24 1.01 13.75
N LEU A 85 2.64 2.21 13.84
CA LEU A 85 3.20 3.33 14.59
C LEU A 85 3.00 3.21 16.11
N GLU A 86 1.88 2.65 16.57
CA GLU A 86 1.53 2.48 18.00
C GLU A 86 2.15 1.23 18.65
N VAL A 87 2.53 0.20 17.88
CA VAL A 87 3.24 -0.97 18.42
C VAL A 87 4.67 -0.55 18.77
N GLU A 88 4.84 -0.19 20.04
CA GLU A 88 6.07 0.19 20.70
C GLU A 88 6.26 -0.59 21.99
#